data_AF-A0A1I3SQI0-F1
#
_entry.id   AF-A0A1I3SQI0-F1
#
_cell.length_a   1.000
_cell.length_b   1.000
_cell.length_c   1.000
_cell.angle_alpha   90.00
_cell.angle_beta   90.00
_cell.angle_gamma   90.00
#
_symmetry.space_group_name_H-M   'P 1'
#
loop_
_entity.id
_entity.type
_entity.pdbx_description
1 polymer ?
#
loop_
_entity_poly.entity_id
_entity_poly.type
_entity_poly.pdbx_seq_one_letter_code
_entity_poly.pdbx_strand_id
1 'polypeptide(L)'
;MRKDVKVGLLSAVGTSLDPYMAEHGFHRGRNSLIYKRALAGATQIIDLPFDARPKEDPVTVAALYPRMEVRIPSVDAVLEAMMGGASGALRGYSDARSKQPIGFTSEKADPGRWYVRQLDDLPAAVDEVRTFLDRWTMPLLDVYATPEDMVAAQERNDGRLRNDRPQLIRVVAAALVCGRQDFAQALMEEHFGAPGARRLYQQVFDYIQRAT
;
A
#
# COMPACT_ATOMS: atom_id res chain seq x y z
N MET A 1 -18.67 22.15 -5.62
CA MET A 1 -17.95 21.63 -4.43
C MET A 1 -16.85 20.63 -4.76
N ARG A 2 -17.12 19.39 -5.21
CA ARG A 2 -16.05 18.41 -5.51
C ARG A 2 -15.01 18.92 -6.53
N LYS A 3 -15.47 19.63 -7.56
CA LYS A 3 -14.60 20.29 -8.56
C LYS A 3 -13.69 21.34 -7.90
N ASP A 4 -14.26 22.17 -7.04
CA ASP A 4 -13.54 23.26 -6.37
C ASP A 4 -12.47 22.71 -5.43
N VAL A 5 -12.81 21.68 -4.64
CA VAL A 5 -11.84 20.93 -3.82
C VAL A 5 -10.73 20.34 -4.69
N LYS A 6 -11.06 19.72 -5.83
CA LYS A 6 -10.07 19.15 -6.74
C LYS A 6 -9.12 20.23 -7.29
N VAL A 7 -9.65 21.37 -7.72
CA VAL A 7 -8.86 22.48 -8.26
C VAL A 7 -7.95 23.07 -7.17
N GLY A 8 -8.48 23.29 -5.97
CA GLY A 8 -7.71 23.75 -4.82
C GLY A 8 -6.59 22.78 -4.45
N LEU A 9 -6.87 21.47 -4.41
CA LEU A 9 -5.87 20.44 -4.17
C LEU A 9 -4.78 20.42 -5.25
N LEU A 10 -5.15 20.46 -6.53
CA LEU A 10 -4.16 20.47 -7.62
C LEU A 10 -3.24 21.70 -7.55
N SER A 11 -3.75 22.84 -7.11
CA SER A 11 -2.96 24.04 -6.86
C SER A 11 -2.06 23.87 -5.63
N ALA A 12 -2.61 23.41 -4.51
CA ALA A 12 -1.89 23.23 -3.25
C ALA A 12 -0.73 22.24 -3.38
N VAL A 13 -0.98 21.06 -3.97
CA VAL A 13 0.07 20.06 -4.18
C VAL A 13 1.16 20.56 -5.13
N GLY A 14 0.82 21.43 -6.10
CA GLY A 14 1.79 22.02 -7.01
C GLY A 14 2.84 22.90 -6.33
N THR A 15 2.47 23.53 -5.21
CA THR A 15 3.34 24.46 -4.49
C THR A 15 4.29 23.74 -3.54
N SER A 16 3.81 22.79 -2.73
CA SER A 16 4.60 22.23 -1.63
C SER A 16 4.88 20.74 -1.73
N LEU A 17 3.99 19.96 -2.34
CA LEU A 17 4.13 18.52 -2.40
C LEU A 17 4.87 18.04 -3.66
N ASP A 18 4.62 18.66 -4.81
CA ASP A 18 5.28 18.32 -6.08
C ASP A 18 6.82 18.41 -5.99
N PRO A 19 7.42 19.50 -5.45
CA PRO A 19 8.88 19.57 -5.31
C PRO A 19 9.45 18.45 -4.44
N TYR A 20 8.85 18.24 -3.27
CA TYR A 20 9.24 17.18 -2.34
C TYR A 20 9.13 15.79 -2.98
N MET A 21 8.00 15.49 -3.64
CA MET A 21 7.81 14.21 -4.31
C MET A 21 8.82 13.99 -5.43
N ALA A 22 9.16 15.05 -6.19
CA ALA A 22 10.17 14.99 -7.24
C ALA A 22 11.58 14.68 -6.69
N GLU A 23 11.95 15.23 -5.54
CA GLU A 23 13.22 14.92 -4.85
C GLU A 23 13.33 13.42 -4.51
N HIS A 24 12.20 12.77 -4.19
CA HIS A 24 12.11 11.33 -3.94
C HIS A 24 11.86 10.48 -5.20
N GLY A 25 11.90 11.08 -6.40
CA GLY A 25 11.72 10.38 -7.68
C GLY A 25 10.27 10.05 -8.04
N PHE A 26 9.30 10.67 -7.37
CA PHE A 26 7.88 10.54 -7.68
C PHE A 26 7.42 11.64 -8.64
N HIS A 27 6.56 11.25 -9.59
CA HIS A 27 5.94 12.18 -10.53
C HIS A 27 4.44 11.94 -10.68
N ARG A 28 3.69 13.00 -11.00
CA ARG A 28 2.27 12.94 -11.32
C ARG A 28 1.95 13.69 -12.61
N GLY A 29 0.85 13.33 -13.25
CA GLY A 29 0.28 14.14 -14.33
C GLY A 29 -0.35 15.44 -13.78
N ARG A 30 -0.35 16.50 -14.59
CA ARG A 30 -0.84 17.85 -14.20
C ARG A 30 -2.21 17.85 -13.50
N ASN A 31 -3.15 17.01 -13.97
CA ASN A 31 -4.53 16.93 -13.45
C ASN A 31 -4.79 15.70 -12.56
N SER A 32 -3.71 14.98 -12.20
CA SER A 32 -3.74 13.79 -11.35
C SER A 32 -3.39 14.16 -9.91
N LEU A 33 -3.88 13.37 -8.95
CA LEU A 33 -3.44 13.37 -7.55
C LEU A 33 -2.70 12.06 -7.19
N ILE A 34 -2.27 11.33 -8.23
CA ILE A 34 -1.56 10.06 -8.13
C ILE A 34 -0.12 10.30 -8.55
N TYR A 35 0.79 10.12 -7.60
CA TYR A 35 2.22 10.11 -7.78
C TYR A 35 2.71 8.69 -8.03
N LYS A 36 3.69 8.53 -8.91
CA LYS A 36 4.34 7.25 -9.22
C LYS A 36 5.85 7.40 -9.22
N ARG A 37 6.54 6.42 -8.65
CA ARG A 37 7.98 6.22 -8.70
C ARG A 37 8.25 4.87 -9.32
N ALA A 38 8.94 4.86 -10.46
CA ALA A 38 9.36 3.63 -11.11
C ALA A 38 10.74 3.22 -10.55
N LEU A 39 10.86 1.97 -10.14
CA LEU A 39 12.09 1.36 -9.66
C LEU A 39 12.42 0.15 -10.53
N ALA A 40 13.63 -0.40 -10.41
CA ALA A 40 13.98 -1.63 -11.12
C ALA A 40 13.07 -2.78 -10.62
N GLY A 41 12.15 -3.24 -11.49
CA GLY A 41 11.24 -4.34 -11.17
C GLY A 41 10.06 -3.99 -10.25
N ALA A 42 9.87 -2.72 -9.90
CA ALA A 42 8.76 -2.30 -9.04
C ALA A 42 8.21 -0.92 -9.40
N THR A 43 6.99 -0.63 -8.96
CA THR A 43 6.39 0.70 -9.04
C THR A 43 5.74 1.04 -7.72
N GLN A 44 6.15 2.15 -7.14
CA GLN A 44 5.54 2.69 -5.93
C GLN A 44 4.60 3.83 -6.31
N ILE A 45 3.46 3.91 -5.64
CA ILE A 45 2.38 4.84 -5.95
C ILE A 45 1.90 5.46 -4.66
N ILE A 46 1.73 6.78 -4.66
CA ILE A 46 1.02 7.50 -3.60
C ILE A 46 -0.17 8.21 -4.26
N ASP A 47 -1.36 7.86 -3.81
CA ASP A 47 -2.62 8.46 -4.24
C ASP A 47 -3.17 9.34 -3.11
N LEU A 48 -3.67 10.53 -3.44
CA LEU A 48 -4.35 11.43 -2.51
C LEU A 48 -5.86 11.43 -2.80
N PRO A 49 -6.58 10.34 -2.52
CA PRO A 49 -8.02 10.34 -2.69
C PRO A 49 -8.64 11.32 -1.69
N PHE A 50 -9.72 11.95 -2.14
CA PHE A 50 -10.46 12.91 -1.33
C PHE A 50 -11.96 12.73 -1.50
N ASP A 51 -12.68 13.04 -0.43
CA ASP A 51 -14.12 13.21 -0.43
C ASP A 51 -14.46 14.68 -0.25
N ALA A 52 -15.48 15.15 -0.97
CA ALA A 52 -16.00 16.49 -0.80
C ALA A 52 -17.32 16.42 -0.03
N ARG A 53 -17.43 17.19 1.06
CA ARG A 53 -18.55 17.11 2.04
C ARG A 53 -18.82 15.67 2.48
N PRO A 54 -17.86 15.02 3.20
CA PRO A 54 -18.05 13.66 3.68
C PRO A 54 -19.31 13.58 4.55
N LYS A 55 -20.10 12.50 4.39
CA LYS A 55 -21.37 12.33 5.13
C LYS A 55 -21.18 12.25 6.63
N GLU A 56 -20.03 11.76 7.06
CA GLU A 56 -19.67 11.52 8.47
C GLU A 56 -19.41 12.84 9.22
N ASP A 57 -19.04 13.91 8.51
CA ASP A 57 -18.80 15.22 9.09
C ASP A 57 -19.35 16.33 8.19
N PRO A 58 -20.58 16.80 8.45
CA PRO A 58 -21.24 17.83 7.64
C PRO A 58 -20.54 19.20 7.62
N VAL A 59 -19.68 19.50 8.60
CA VAL A 59 -18.94 20.78 8.63
C VAL A 59 -17.62 20.74 7.86
N THR A 60 -17.18 19.56 7.44
CA THR A 60 -15.99 19.37 6.62
C THR A 60 -16.32 19.60 5.14
N VAL A 61 -15.53 20.43 4.46
CA VAL A 61 -15.65 20.65 3.01
C VAL A 61 -14.89 19.62 2.20
N ALA A 62 -13.78 19.11 2.73
CA ALA A 62 -12.99 18.06 2.10
C ALA A 62 -12.30 17.16 3.14
N ALA A 63 -12.17 15.88 2.85
CA ALA A 63 -11.34 14.98 3.64
C ALA A 63 -10.34 14.23 2.75
N LEU A 64 -9.09 14.18 3.18
CA LEU A 64 -7.99 13.50 2.50
C LEU A 64 -7.66 12.19 3.21
N TYR A 65 -7.55 11.11 2.44
CA TYR A 65 -7.18 9.80 2.95
C TYR A 65 -6.10 9.15 2.09
N PRO A 66 -4.88 9.73 2.03
CA PRO A 66 -3.79 9.24 1.22
C PRO A 66 -3.54 7.74 1.34
N ARG A 67 -3.18 7.12 0.23
CA ARG A 67 -2.89 5.68 0.15
C ARG A 67 -1.57 5.47 -0.58
N MET A 68 -0.77 4.53 -0.08
CA MET A 68 0.41 4.03 -0.76
C MET A 68 0.12 2.68 -1.42
N GLU A 69 0.89 2.33 -2.44
CA GLU A 69 0.86 1.05 -3.10
C GLU A 69 2.26 0.70 -3.61
N VAL A 70 2.70 -0.54 -3.41
CA VAL A 70 3.94 -1.08 -4.00
C VAL A 70 3.57 -2.24 -4.91
N ARG A 71 3.81 -2.09 -6.21
CA ARG A 71 3.59 -3.11 -7.24
C ARG A 71 4.92 -3.75 -7.61
N ILE A 72 4.97 -5.07 -7.55
CA ILE A 72 6.16 -5.84 -7.92
C ILE A 72 5.68 -6.95 -8.85
N PRO A 73 5.78 -6.76 -10.19
CA PRO A 73 5.15 -7.67 -11.14
C PRO A 73 5.56 -9.13 -11.01
N SER A 74 6.81 -9.43 -10.60
CA SER A 74 7.26 -10.79 -10.35
C SER A 74 6.51 -11.46 -9.18
N VAL A 75 6.27 -10.71 -8.10
CA VAL A 75 5.48 -11.17 -6.95
C VAL A 75 4.02 -11.33 -7.35
N ASP A 76 3.47 -10.37 -8.08
CA ASP A 76 2.06 -10.40 -8.51
C ASP A 76 1.81 -11.60 -9.44
N ALA A 77 2.76 -11.96 -10.32
CA ALA A 77 2.66 -13.15 -11.19
C ALA A 77 2.69 -14.48 -10.42
N VAL A 78 3.58 -14.61 -9.43
CA VAL A 78 3.61 -15.81 -8.55
C VAL A 78 2.34 -15.87 -7.71
N LEU A 79 1.87 -14.74 -7.20
CA LEU A 79 0.61 -14.64 -6.48
C LEU A 79 -0.58 -15.08 -7.34
N GLU A 80 -0.68 -14.66 -8.60
CA GLU A 80 -1.71 -15.13 -9.54
C GLU A 80 -1.63 -16.64 -9.78
N ALA A 81 -0.42 -17.18 -9.97
CA ALA A 81 -0.20 -18.60 -10.21
C ALA A 81 -0.56 -19.49 -9.00
N MET A 82 -0.16 -19.08 -7.79
CA MET A 82 -0.54 -19.74 -6.52
C MET A 82 -2.06 -19.86 -6.36
N MET A 83 -2.79 -18.91 -6.94
CA MET A 83 -4.24 -18.75 -6.78
C MET A 83 -5.03 -19.35 -7.94
N GLY A 84 -4.34 -19.97 -8.91
CA GLY A 84 -4.95 -20.68 -10.04
C GLY A 84 -5.66 -19.76 -11.02
N GLY A 85 -5.27 -18.48 -11.11
CA GLY A 85 -5.84 -17.52 -12.05
C GLY A 85 -7.30 -17.10 -11.79
N ALA A 86 -7.96 -17.66 -10.77
CA ALA A 86 -9.33 -17.31 -10.40
C ALA A 86 -9.34 -16.15 -9.40
N SER A 87 -9.41 -14.93 -9.92
CA SER A 87 -9.56 -13.71 -9.13
C SER A 87 -10.83 -13.74 -8.28
N GLY A 88 -10.71 -14.20 -7.04
CA GLY A 88 -11.82 -14.28 -6.08
C GLY A 88 -11.97 -15.61 -5.33
N ALA A 89 -11.17 -16.64 -5.63
CA ALA A 89 -11.32 -17.96 -5.03
C ALA A 89 -10.91 -18.04 -3.54
N LEU A 90 -10.06 -17.13 -3.06
CA LEU A 90 -9.74 -17.01 -1.62
C LEU A 90 -10.17 -15.65 -1.08
N ARG A 91 -10.85 -15.66 0.07
CA ARG A 91 -11.07 -14.46 0.89
C ARG A 91 -9.72 -13.77 1.11
N GLY A 92 -9.60 -12.55 0.60
CA GLY A 92 -8.38 -11.77 0.70
C GLY A 92 -7.57 -11.65 -0.59
N TYR A 93 -7.87 -12.35 -1.68
CA TYR A 93 -7.17 -12.16 -2.97
C TYR A 93 -7.64 -10.92 -3.72
N SER A 94 -8.96 -10.72 -3.82
CA SER A 94 -9.54 -9.47 -4.34
C SER A 94 -9.21 -8.26 -3.45
N ASP A 95 -8.85 -8.53 -2.19
CA ASP A 95 -8.44 -7.57 -1.18
C ASP A 95 -6.94 -7.60 -0.86
N ALA A 96 -6.12 -8.34 -1.62
CA ALA A 96 -4.66 -8.24 -1.64
C ALA A 96 -4.26 -6.95 -2.36
N ARG A 97 -5.00 -5.88 -2.06
CA ARG A 97 -4.76 -4.53 -2.48
C ARG A 97 -3.44 -4.16 -1.80
N SER A 98 -2.36 -4.30 -2.57
CA SER A 98 -1.11 -3.55 -2.45
C SER A 98 -1.37 -2.10 -2.00
N LYS A 99 -2.52 -1.53 -2.38
CA LYS A 99 -2.99 -0.21 -1.97
C LYS A 99 -3.51 -0.16 -0.53
N GLN A 100 -2.77 0.52 0.33
CA GLN A 100 -3.04 0.66 1.76
C GLN A 100 -3.07 2.15 2.18
N PRO A 101 -3.90 2.55 3.15
CA PRO A 101 -3.80 3.87 3.81
C PRO A 101 -2.38 4.13 4.33
N ILE A 102 -1.86 5.34 4.11
CA ILE A 102 -0.52 5.69 4.64
C ILE A 102 -0.50 5.74 6.17
N GLY A 103 -1.66 5.86 6.82
CA GLY A 103 -1.78 5.74 8.28
C GLY A 103 -1.22 4.45 8.88
N PHE A 104 -1.04 3.38 8.09
CA PHE A 104 -0.35 2.19 8.57
C PHE A 104 1.16 2.40 8.82
N THR A 105 1.79 3.35 8.13
CA THR A 105 3.25 3.58 8.22
C THR A 105 3.67 4.30 9.49
N SER A 106 2.74 4.90 10.24
CA SER A 106 3.01 5.66 11.46
C SER A 106 3.05 4.79 12.72
N GLU A 107 3.06 3.46 12.57
CA GLU A 107 2.87 2.52 13.69
C GLU A 107 1.60 2.81 14.51
N LYS A 108 0.56 3.32 13.84
CA LYS A 108 -0.73 3.72 14.41
C LYS A 108 -0.66 4.95 15.33
N ALA A 109 0.45 5.68 15.35
CA ALA A 109 0.55 6.95 16.09
C ALA A 109 -0.30 8.06 15.45
N ASP A 110 -0.49 8.00 14.12
CA ASP A 110 -1.24 8.99 13.36
C ASP A 110 -2.10 8.30 12.28
N PRO A 111 -3.42 8.59 12.20
CA PRO A 111 -4.32 7.92 11.26
C PRO A 111 -4.07 8.24 9.79
N GLY A 112 -3.27 9.27 9.46
CA GLY A 112 -3.01 9.71 8.09
C GLY A 112 -4.29 10.17 7.38
N ARG A 113 -5.11 10.96 8.09
CA ARG A 113 -6.39 11.49 7.61
C ARG A 113 -6.49 12.96 7.95
N TRP A 114 -6.90 13.78 6.98
CA TRP A 114 -7.01 15.23 7.14
C TRP A 114 -8.40 15.70 6.80
N TYR A 115 -8.99 16.52 7.67
CA TYR A 115 -10.33 17.06 7.51
C TYR A 115 -10.23 18.58 7.39
N VAL A 116 -10.74 19.09 6.28
CA VAL A 116 -10.60 20.48 5.85
C VAL A 116 -11.96 21.16 5.96
N ARG A 117 -12.04 22.25 6.73
CA ARG A 117 -13.30 22.97 6.98
C ARG A 117 -13.53 24.13 6.01
N GLN A 118 -12.47 24.71 5.47
CA GLN A 118 -12.55 25.75 4.44
C GLN A 118 -11.61 25.43 3.27
N LEU A 119 -11.97 25.83 2.05
CA LEU A 119 -11.12 25.56 0.87
C LEU A 119 -9.74 26.21 1.00
N ASP A 120 -9.66 27.34 1.70
CA ASP A 120 -8.42 28.08 1.90
C ASP A 120 -7.44 27.35 2.84
N ASP A 121 -7.90 26.34 3.59
CA ASP A 121 -7.06 25.51 4.45
C ASP A 121 -6.43 24.32 3.69
N LEU A 122 -6.77 24.10 2.41
CA LEU A 122 -6.22 23.00 1.61
C LEU A 122 -4.68 23.01 1.51
N PRO A 123 -4.00 24.16 1.34
CA PRO A 123 -2.53 24.21 1.37
C PRO A 123 -1.93 23.70 2.68
N ALA A 124 -2.49 24.09 3.82
CA ALA A 124 -2.02 23.64 5.14
C ALA A 124 -2.19 22.13 5.29
N ALA A 125 -3.34 21.58 4.88
CA ALA A 125 -3.56 20.13 4.91
C ALA A 125 -2.59 19.36 4.00
N VAL A 126 -2.22 19.92 2.84
CA VAL A 126 -1.22 19.32 1.94
C VAL A 126 0.18 19.37 2.56
N ASP A 127 0.53 20.43 3.28
CA ASP A 127 1.80 20.52 4.01
C ASP A 127 1.90 19.51 5.16
N GLU A 128 0.79 19.26 5.86
CA GLU A 128 0.71 18.19 6.86
C GLU A 128 0.85 16.80 6.22
N VAL A 129 0.22 16.57 5.06
CA VAL A 129 0.43 15.33 4.27
C VAL A 129 1.91 15.16 3.91
N ARG A 130 2.57 16.21 3.41
CA ARG A 130 4.01 16.20 3.09
C ARG A 130 4.84 15.81 4.32
N THR A 131 4.58 16.44 5.45
CA THR A 131 5.27 16.17 6.73
C THR A 131 5.07 14.74 7.20
N PHE A 132 3.86 14.19 7.05
CA PHE A 132 3.59 12.79 7.34
C PHE A 132 4.38 11.86 6.43
N LEU A 133 4.38 12.13 5.12
CA LEU A 133 5.09 11.31 4.14
C LEU A 133 6.59 11.26 4.45
N ASP A 134 7.20 12.41 4.74
CA ASP A 134 8.61 12.54 5.11
C ASP A 134 8.95 11.74 6.35
N ARG A 135 8.15 11.90 7.40
CA ARG A 135 8.42 11.24 8.68
C ARG A 135 8.21 9.73 8.65
N TRP A 136 7.18 9.26 7.95
CA TRP A 136 6.67 7.89 8.14
C TRP A 136 6.66 7.05 6.86
N THR A 137 6.21 7.62 5.75
CA THR A 137 5.93 6.83 4.54
C THR A 137 7.17 6.64 3.67
N MET A 138 7.94 7.69 3.41
CA MET A 138 9.16 7.58 2.60
C MET A 138 10.21 6.65 3.23
N PRO A 139 10.49 6.72 4.55
CA PRO A 139 11.43 5.78 5.16
C PRO A 139 11.05 4.32 5.01
N LEU A 140 9.75 3.99 4.91
CA LEU A 140 9.30 2.64 4.59
C LEU A 140 9.51 2.33 3.10
N LEU A 141 9.08 3.22 2.21
CA LEU A 141 9.14 2.99 0.76
C LEU A 141 10.58 2.89 0.25
N ASP A 142 11.55 3.52 0.91
CA ASP A 142 12.96 3.42 0.53
C ASP A 142 13.59 2.06 0.89
N VAL A 143 12.95 1.28 1.78
CA VAL A 143 13.40 -0.07 2.20
C VAL A 143 12.36 -1.15 1.91
N TYR A 144 11.38 -0.86 1.05
CA TYR A 144 10.29 -1.76 0.69
C TYR A 144 9.97 -1.66 -0.80
N ALA A 145 10.91 -2.11 -1.63
CA ALA A 145 10.84 -1.98 -3.08
C ALA A 145 10.97 -3.31 -3.83
N THR A 146 11.63 -4.31 -3.25
CA THR A 146 11.96 -5.58 -3.89
C THR A 146 11.24 -6.76 -3.21
N PRO A 147 11.15 -7.93 -3.88
CA PRO A 147 10.70 -9.16 -3.22
C PRO A 147 11.50 -9.47 -1.94
N GLU A 148 12.82 -9.26 -1.97
CA GLU A 148 13.72 -9.45 -0.84
C GLU A 148 13.36 -8.53 0.33
N ASP A 149 13.10 -7.25 0.06
CA ASP A 149 12.66 -6.29 1.07
C ASP A 149 11.34 -6.72 1.73
N MET A 150 10.41 -7.26 0.93
CA MET A 150 9.13 -7.76 1.43
C MET A 150 9.32 -8.87 2.46
N VAL A 151 10.20 -9.83 2.16
CA VAL A 151 10.53 -10.93 3.06
C VAL A 151 11.26 -10.40 4.30
N ALA A 152 12.25 -9.52 4.11
CA ALA A 152 13.03 -8.96 5.20
C ALA A 152 12.17 -8.12 6.17
N ALA A 153 11.17 -7.40 5.66
CA ALA A 153 10.22 -6.67 6.50
C ALA A 153 9.35 -7.61 7.36
N GLN A 154 8.92 -8.75 6.81
CA GLN A 154 8.20 -9.77 7.58
C GLN A 154 9.09 -10.40 8.66
N GLU A 155 10.35 -10.72 8.33
CA GLU A 155 11.31 -11.29 9.29
C GLU A 155 11.57 -10.37 10.49
N ARG A 156 11.57 -9.05 10.26
CA ARG A 156 11.70 -8.05 11.33
C ARG A 156 10.40 -7.75 12.07
N ASN A 157 9.29 -8.38 11.66
CA ASN A 157 7.94 -8.06 12.14
C ASN A 157 7.65 -6.55 12.07
N ASP A 158 7.92 -5.95 10.90
CA ASP A 158 7.80 -4.50 10.70
C ASP A 158 6.35 -4.02 10.93
N GLY A 159 6.14 -3.29 12.03
CA GLY A 159 4.82 -2.84 12.47
C GLY A 159 4.15 -1.80 11.56
N ARG A 160 4.87 -1.30 10.55
CA ARG A 160 4.40 -0.29 9.58
C ARG A 160 3.58 -0.90 8.44
N LEU A 161 3.60 -2.22 8.29
CA LEU A 161 2.83 -2.96 7.30
C LEU A 161 1.66 -3.70 7.96
N ARG A 162 0.58 -3.90 7.21
CA ARG A 162 -0.56 -4.68 7.71
C ARG A 162 -0.17 -6.15 7.87
N ASN A 163 -0.23 -6.69 9.06
CA ASN A 163 -0.05 -8.13 9.27
C ASN A 163 -1.40 -8.87 9.15
N ASP A 164 -2.00 -8.85 7.96
CA ASP A 164 -3.24 -9.58 7.66
C ASP A 164 -3.03 -10.68 6.62
N ARG A 165 -4.01 -11.58 6.48
CA ARG A 165 -3.90 -12.73 5.58
C ARG A 165 -3.52 -12.35 4.14
N PRO A 166 -4.15 -11.34 3.50
CA PRO A 166 -3.72 -10.87 2.19
C PRO A 166 -2.24 -10.48 2.10
N GLN A 167 -1.75 -9.70 3.08
CA GLN A 167 -0.34 -9.33 3.10
C GLN A 167 0.57 -10.55 3.27
N LEU A 168 0.24 -11.47 4.17
CA LEU A 168 1.03 -12.68 4.40
C LEU A 168 1.15 -13.54 3.13
N ILE A 169 0.04 -13.75 2.40
CA ILE A 169 0.08 -14.49 1.13
C ILE A 169 0.93 -13.76 0.07
N ARG A 170 0.92 -12.42 0.05
CA ARG A 170 1.81 -11.63 -0.81
C ARG A 170 3.29 -11.80 -0.42
N VAL A 171 3.60 -11.91 0.87
CA VAL A 171 4.96 -12.20 1.37
C VAL A 171 5.39 -13.63 1.01
N VAL A 172 4.49 -14.61 1.08
CA VAL A 172 4.74 -15.97 0.58
C VAL A 172 5.12 -15.95 -0.91
N ALA A 173 4.37 -15.20 -1.73
CA ALA A 173 4.71 -15.03 -3.15
C ALA A 173 6.12 -14.43 -3.33
N ALA A 174 6.46 -13.38 -2.55
CA ALA A 174 7.76 -12.75 -2.59
C ALA A 174 8.89 -13.72 -2.19
N ALA A 175 8.69 -14.52 -1.14
CA ALA A 175 9.63 -15.54 -0.72
C ALA A 175 9.91 -16.58 -1.82
N LEU A 176 8.87 -17.00 -2.55
CA LEU A 176 9.03 -17.91 -3.68
C LEU A 176 9.77 -17.27 -4.86
N VAL A 177 9.54 -15.98 -5.15
CA VAL A 177 10.34 -15.23 -6.13
C VAL A 177 11.82 -15.23 -5.75
N CYS A 178 12.12 -15.10 -4.46
CA CYS A 178 13.49 -15.15 -3.91
C CYS A 178 14.05 -16.58 -3.80
N GLY A 179 13.33 -17.62 -4.22
CA GLY A 179 13.74 -19.03 -4.03
C GLY A 179 13.75 -19.50 -2.56
N ARG A 180 13.15 -18.75 -1.63
CA ARG A 180 13.11 -19.05 -0.19
C ARG A 180 11.90 -19.92 0.17
N GLN A 181 11.86 -21.14 -0.36
CA GLN A 181 10.74 -22.07 -0.15
C GLN A 181 10.52 -22.45 1.31
N ASP A 182 11.58 -22.74 2.06
CA ASP A 182 11.49 -23.09 3.49
C ASP A 182 10.83 -21.97 4.31
N PHE A 183 11.16 -20.72 3.99
CA PHE A 183 10.55 -19.56 4.62
C PHE A 183 9.06 -19.45 4.26
N ALA A 184 8.73 -19.61 2.97
CA ALA A 184 7.35 -19.60 2.50
C ALA A 184 6.50 -20.68 3.20
N GLN A 185 7.04 -21.91 3.32
CA GLN A 185 6.38 -23.02 3.99
C GLN A 185 6.20 -22.75 5.49
N ALA A 186 7.24 -22.27 6.18
CA ALA A 186 7.16 -21.95 7.60
C ALA A 186 6.10 -20.87 7.89
N LEU A 187 6.09 -19.79 7.10
CA LEU A 187 5.11 -18.71 7.24
C LEU A 187 3.66 -19.21 7.00
N MET A 188 3.48 -20.13 6.04
CA MET A 188 2.19 -20.76 5.78
C MET A 188 1.74 -21.66 6.93
N GLU A 189 2.62 -22.48 7.48
CA GLU A 189 2.30 -23.36 8.61
C GLU A 189 1.95 -22.55 9.87
N GLU A 190 2.71 -21.50 10.17
CA GLU A 190 2.50 -20.63 11.33
C GLU A 190 1.12 -19.96 11.31
N HIS A 191 0.76 -19.34 10.18
CA HIS A 191 -0.46 -18.51 10.12
C HIS A 191 -1.68 -19.24 9.55
N PHE A 192 -1.48 -20.35 8.84
CA PHE A 192 -2.53 -21.07 8.11
C PHE A 192 -2.51 -22.59 8.32
N GLY A 193 -1.70 -23.13 9.22
CA GLY A 193 -1.59 -24.58 9.46
C GLY A 193 -2.79 -25.23 10.15
N ALA A 194 -3.64 -24.45 10.84
CA ALA A 194 -4.83 -24.98 11.51
C ALA A 194 -5.80 -25.63 10.49
N PRO A 195 -6.48 -26.75 10.82
CA PRO A 195 -7.20 -27.57 9.82
C PRO A 195 -8.16 -26.80 8.90
N GLY A 196 -8.91 -25.84 9.45
CA GLY A 196 -9.83 -25.01 8.67
C GLY A 196 -9.12 -24.02 7.74
N ALA A 197 -8.06 -23.37 8.21
CA ALA A 197 -7.25 -22.46 7.39
C ALA A 197 -6.45 -23.23 6.34
N ARG A 198 -5.88 -24.39 6.70
CA ARG A 198 -5.13 -25.25 5.80
C ARG A 198 -5.99 -25.72 4.63
N ARG A 199 -7.20 -26.20 4.91
CA ARG A 199 -8.16 -26.58 3.86
C ARG A 199 -8.50 -25.38 2.95
N LEU A 200 -8.68 -24.19 3.53
CA LEU A 200 -8.97 -22.99 2.76
C LEU A 200 -7.80 -22.63 1.82
N TYR A 201 -6.56 -22.63 2.33
CA TYR A 201 -5.36 -22.24 1.56
C TYR A 201 -4.61 -23.46 0.96
N GLN A 202 -5.27 -24.60 0.80
CA GLN A 202 -4.62 -25.85 0.37
C GLN A 202 -3.87 -25.68 -0.96
N GLN A 203 -4.43 -24.92 -1.89
CA GLN A 203 -3.79 -24.64 -3.17
C GLN A 203 -2.45 -23.91 -3.03
N VAL A 204 -2.33 -23.00 -2.06
CA VAL A 204 -1.07 -22.28 -1.80
C VAL A 204 -0.04 -23.26 -1.22
N PHE A 205 -0.45 -24.11 -0.28
CA PHE A 205 0.41 -25.19 0.24
C PHE A 205 0.89 -26.13 -0.88
N ASP A 206 -0.02 -26.59 -1.74
CA ASP A 206 0.30 -27.46 -2.87
C ASP A 206 1.26 -26.78 -3.87
N TYR A 207 1.08 -25.48 -4.10
CA TYR A 207 1.96 -24.71 -4.98
C TYR A 207 3.38 -24.64 -4.45
N ILE A 208 3.55 -24.36 -3.15
CA ILE A 208 4.88 -24.31 -2.52
C ILE A 208 5.59 -25.66 -2.67
N GLN A 209 4.88 -26.78 -2.45
CA GLN A 209 5.44 -28.13 -2.58
C GLN A 209 5.84 -28.49 -4.01
N ARG A 210 5.15 -27.96 -5.02
CA ARG A 210 5.44 -28.20 -6.44
C ARG A 210 6.50 -27.29 -7.04
N ALA A 211 6.86 -26.22 -6.35
CA ALA A 211 7.94 -25.33 -6.78
C ALA A 211 9.33 -25.98 -6.62
N THR A 212 9.40 -27.17 -6.02
CA THR A 212 10.60 -28.01 -5.82
C THR A 212 11.06 -28.72 -7.09
#